data_AF-A0A016WVK9-F1
#
_entry.id   AF-A0A016WVK9-F1
#
_cell.length_a   1.000
_cell.length_b   1.000
_cell.length_c   1.000
_cell.angle_alpha   90.00
_cell.angle_beta   90.00
_cell.angle_gamma   90.00
#
_symmetry.space_group_name_H-M   'P 1'
#
loop_
_entity.id
_entity.type
_entity.pdbx_description
1 polymer ?
#
loop_
_entity_poly.entity_id
_entity_poly.type
_entity_poly.pdbx_seq_one_letter_code
_entity_poly.pdbx_strand_id
1 'polypeptide(L)'
;MSGKSIVLLDRLAKWCETHIFEELLDENNALAIHKLFTTLGSSVAGRVEQYVKKTFPAIAQTEEFLKLSYEDVKKLLLATDLHTSSEQEVFYAAMRWIEFSPERIERASG
;
A
#
# COMPACT_ATOMS: atom_id res chain seq x y z
N MET A 1 -33.36 -10.93 8.75
CA MET A 1 -32.07 -11.63 8.82
C MET A 1 -31.81 -12.00 10.28
N SER A 2 -31.48 -13.25 10.60
CA SER A 2 -31.31 -13.71 12.00
C SER A 2 -30.02 -13.14 12.60
N GLY A 3 -30.08 -12.67 13.86
CA GLY A 3 -28.91 -12.10 14.57
C GLY A 3 -27.73 -13.07 14.68
N LYS A 4 -27.96 -14.38 14.62
CA LYS A 4 -26.88 -15.40 14.58
C LYS A 4 -26.06 -15.33 13.29
N SER A 5 -26.69 -15.04 12.14
CA SER A 5 -25.99 -14.95 10.85
C SER A 5 -25.08 -13.72 10.80
N ILE A 6 -25.49 -12.61 11.41
CA ILE A 6 -24.69 -11.38 11.49
C ILE A 6 -23.44 -11.60 12.35
N VAL A 7 -23.58 -12.21 13.54
CA VAL A 7 -22.44 -12.49 14.43
C VAL A 7 -21.42 -13.46 13.81
N LEU A 8 -21.88 -14.44 13.03
CA LEU A 8 -20.98 -15.35 12.32
C LEU A 8 -20.19 -14.63 11.22
N LEU A 9 -20.85 -13.75 10.47
CA LEU A 9 -20.21 -12.95 9.42
C LEU A 9 -19.13 -12.02 10.02
N ASP A 10 -19.41 -11.36 11.15
CA ASP A 10 -18.44 -10.50 11.84
C ASP A 10 -17.22 -11.28 12.33
N ARG A 11 -17.42 -12.51 12.83
CA ARG A 11 -16.32 -13.38 13.25
C ARG A 11 -15.46 -13.82 12.07
N LEU A 12 -16.09 -14.19 10.96
CA LEU A 12 -15.39 -14.56 9.73
C LEU A 12 -14.61 -13.37 9.16
N ALA A 13 -15.22 -12.18 9.12
CA ALA A 13 -14.55 -10.97 8.66
C ALA A 13 -13.29 -10.69 9.48
N LYS A 14 -13.40 -10.70 10.82
CA LYS A 14 -12.23 -10.50 11.71
C LYS A 14 -11.15 -11.57 11.52
N TRP A 15 -11.55 -12.83 11.36
CA TRP A 15 -10.60 -13.90 11.10
C TRP A 15 -9.86 -13.69 9.77
N CYS A 16 -10.59 -13.33 8.70
CA CYS A 16 -9.98 -13.01 7.41
C CYS A 16 -9.04 -11.82 7.50
N GLU A 17 -9.40 -10.76 8.22
CA GLU A 17 -8.53 -9.60 8.45
C GLU A 17 -7.21 -10.02 9.11
N THR A 18 -7.28 -10.82 10.18
CA THR A 18 -6.09 -11.35 10.87
C THR A 18 -5.28 -12.24 9.94
N HIS A 19 -5.91 -13.19 9.25
CA HIS A 19 -5.20 -14.14 8.39
C HIS A 19 -4.51 -13.44 7.20
N ILE A 20 -5.19 -12.49 6.56
CA ILE A 20 -4.61 -11.71 5.47
C ILE A 20 -3.41 -10.90 5.98
N PHE A 21 -3.51 -10.30 7.17
CA PHE A 21 -2.42 -9.50 7.73
C PHE A 21 -1.22 -10.33 8.19
N GLU A 22 -1.46 -11.47 8.84
CA GLU A 22 -0.41 -12.24 9.51
C GLU A 22 0.26 -13.26 8.58
N GLU A 23 -0.48 -13.82 7.62
CA GLU A 23 -0.01 -14.96 6.80
C GLU A 23 0.13 -14.62 5.32
N LEU A 24 -0.61 -13.64 4.81
CA LEU A 24 -0.66 -13.35 3.36
C LEU A 24 -0.02 -12.01 2.98
N LEU A 25 0.29 -11.15 3.94
CA LEU A 25 0.86 -9.82 3.67
C LEU A 25 2.33 -9.94 3.23
N ASP A 26 2.63 -9.43 2.05
CA ASP A 26 3.99 -9.32 1.51
C ASP A 26 4.19 -8.00 0.74
N GLU A 27 5.41 -7.68 0.36
CA GLU A 27 5.75 -6.44 -0.33
C GLU A 27 5.02 -6.26 -1.69
N ASN A 28 4.70 -7.33 -2.39
CA ASN A 28 4.05 -7.29 -3.71
C ASN A 28 2.56 -6.99 -3.61
N ASN A 29 1.93 -7.33 -2.48
CA ASN A 29 0.50 -7.18 -2.28
C ASN A 29 0.13 -6.12 -1.23
N ALA A 30 1.10 -5.59 -0.47
CA ALA A 30 0.85 -4.68 0.64
C ALA A 30 0.05 -3.42 0.26
N LEU A 31 0.30 -2.85 -0.92
CA LEU A 31 -0.45 -1.67 -1.40
C LEU A 31 -1.92 -2.01 -1.69
N ALA A 32 -2.18 -3.16 -2.32
CA ALA A 32 -3.53 -3.64 -2.61
C ALA A 32 -4.29 -4.00 -1.33
N ILE A 33 -3.64 -4.69 -0.39
CA ILE A 33 -4.23 -5.03 0.92
C ILE A 33 -4.50 -3.76 1.73
N HIS A 34 -3.59 -2.78 1.73
CA HIS A 34 -3.80 -1.51 2.39
C HIS A 34 -5.03 -0.79 1.83
N LYS A 35 -5.17 -0.73 0.50
CA LYS A 35 -6.34 -0.16 -0.16
C LYS A 35 -7.62 -0.91 0.20
N LEU A 36 -7.59 -2.25 0.20
CA LEU A 36 -8.72 -3.09 0.59
C LEU A 36 -9.18 -2.78 2.02
N PHE A 37 -8.27 -2.83 2.99
CA PHE A 37 -8.60 -2.60 4.40
C PHE A 37 -9.03 -1.16 4.68
N THR A 38 -8.43 -0.18 4.01
CA THR A 38 -8.89 1.22 4.09
C THR A 38 -10.30 1.37 3.55
N THR A 39 -10.61 0.74 2.41
CA THR A 39 -11.95 0.79 1.79
C THR A 39 -13.01 0.12 2.66
N LEU A 40 -12.65 -0.96 3.36
CA LEU A 40 -13.54 -1.67 4.28
C LEU A 40 -13.65 -1.01 5.67
N GLY A 41 -12.87 0.05 5.95
CA GLY A 41 -12.81 0.65 7.29
C GLY A 41 -12.24 -0.30 8.36
N SER A 42 -11.39 -1.24 7.94
CA SER A 42 -10.80 -2.24 8.82
C SER A 42 -9.87 -1.59 9.84
N SER A 43 -9.96 -2.03 11.10
CA SER A 43 -9.05 -1.62 12.17
C SER A 43 -7.59 -2.00 11.91
N VAL A 44 -7.32 -2.93 10.98
CA VAL A 44 -5.98 -3.40 10.64
C VAL A 44 -5.30 -2.51 9.58
N ALA A 45 -6.05 -1.62 8.90
CA ALA A 45 -5.53 -0.77 7.83
C ALA A 45 -4.27 0.02 8.25
N GLY A 46 -4.29 0.61 9.45
CA GLY A 46 -3.12 1.35 9.97
C GLY A 46 -1.90 0.47 10.21
N ARG A 47 -2.08 -0.82 10.57
CA ARG A 47 -0.95 -1.76 10.71
C ARG A 47 -0.36 -2.12 9.34
N VAL A 48 -1.19 -2.26 8.31
CA VAL A 48 -0.72 -2.48 6.93
C VAL A 48 0.00 -1.24 6.42
N GLU A 49 -0.51 -0.04 6.69
CA GLU A 49 0.18 1.21 6.35
C GLU A 49 1.58 1.27 6.98
N GLN A 50 1.70 0.89 8.26
CA GLN A 50 3.00 0.82 8.94
C GLN A 50 3.92 -0.23 8.33
N TYR A 51 3.40 -1.37 7.87
CA TYR A 51 4.18 -2.34 7.11
C TYR A 51 4.67 -1.73 5.79
N VAL A 52 3.79 -1.05 5.04
CA VAL A 52 4.16 -0.39 3.77
C VAL A 52 5.31 0.59 3.97
N LYS A 53 5.25 1.41 5.02
CA LYS A 53 6.29 2.40 5.31
C LYS A 53 7.62 1.76 5.76
N LYS A 54 7.56 0.69 6.54
CA LYS A 54 8.75 -0.05 7.02
C LYS A 54 9.45 -0.85 5.93
N THR A 55 8.69 -1.34 4.95
CA THR A 55 9.17 -2.17 3.85
C THR A 55 9.22 -1.38 2.53
N PHE A 56 9.16 -0.04 2.61
CA PHE A 56 9.06 0.84 1.46
C PHE A 56 10.13 0.59 0.39
N PRO A 57 11.43 0.39 0.71
CA PRO A 57 12.44 0.12 -0.30
C PRO A 57 12.13 -1.09 -1.18
N ALA A 58 11.57 -2.17 -0.63
CA ALA A 58 11.17 -3.34 -1.40
C ALA A 58 9.89 -3.06 -2.19
N ILE A 59 8.91 -2.40 -1.58
CA ILE A 59 7.64 -2.01 -2.23
C ILE A 59 7.90 -1.14 -3.45
N ALA A 60 8.83 -0.18 -3.37
CA ALA A 60 9.20 0.70 -4.47
C ALA A 60 9.75 -0.05 -5.71
N GLN A 61 10.20 -1.30 -5.54
CA GLN A 61 10.66 -2.13 -6.66
C GLN A 61 9.54 -2.92 -7.34
N THR A 62 8.38 -3.07 -6.69
CA THR A 62 7.25 -3.89 -7.16
C THR A 62 6.51 -3.24 -8.32
N GLU A 63 5.84 -4.06 -9.14
CA GLU A 63 4.94 -3.55 -10.19
C GLU A 63 3.74 -2.79 -9.61
N GLU A 64 3.27 -3.19 -8.43
CA GLU A 64 2.09 -2.59 -7.80
C GLU A 64 2.35 -1.12 -7.46
N PHE A 65 3.57 -0.80 -7.03
CA PHE A 65 4.01 0.58 -6.83
C PHE A 65 3.98 1.39 -8.13
N LEU A 66 4.44 0.82 -9.26
CA LEU A 66 4.46 1.51 -10.55
C LEU A 66 3.05 1.82 -11.10
N LYS A 67 2.08 0.98 -10.71
CA LYS A 67 0.65 1.11 -11.05
C LYS A 67 -0.10 2.12 -10.18
N LEU A 68 0.53 2.69 -9.15
CA LEU A 68 -0.11 3.72 -8.31
C LEU A 68 -0.53 4.94 -9.12
N SER A 69 -1.63 5.57 -8.69
CA SER A 69 -2.05 6.87 -9.19
C SER A 69 -1.06 7.96 -8.76
N TYR A 70 -1.09 9.12 -9.43
CA TYR A 70 -0.27 10.26 -9.03
C TYR A 70 -0.53 10.70 -7.58
N GLU A 71 -1.80 10.73 -7.15
CA GLU A 71 -2.15 11.12 -5.79
C GLU A 71 -1.66 10.10 -4.76
N ASP A 72 -1.77 8.80 -5.06
CA ASP A 72 -1.32 7.75 -4.14
C ASP A 72 0.20 7.74 -4.01
N VAL A 73 0.94 7.84 -5.12
CA VAL A 73 2.41 7.87 -5.07
C VAL A 73 2.90 9.15 -4.39
N LYS A 74 2.28 10.29 -4.66
CA LYS A 74 2.61 11.57 -4.00
C LYS A 74 2.38 11.47 -2.50
N LYS A 75 1.24 10.94 -2.06
CA LYS A 75 0.95 10.76 -0.63
C LYS A 75 1.98 9.85 0.03
N LEU A 76 2.36 8.76 -0.63
CA LEU A 76 3.35 7.82 -0.11
C LEU A 76 4.74 8.44 0.00
N LEU A 77 5.22 9.11 -1.06
CA LEU A 77 6.56 9.70 -1.10
C LEU A 77 6.71 10.94 -0.19
N LEU A 78 5.61 11.63 0.12
CA LEU A 78 5.61 12.75 1.07
C LEU A 78 5.49 12.32 2.54
N ALA A 79 5.41 11.01 2.83
CA ALA A 79 5.34 10.52 4.19
C ALA A 79 6.67 10.74 4.92
N THR A 80 6.62 11.42 6.06
CA THR A 80 7.81 11.75 6.87
C THR A 80 8.37 10.57 7.65
N ASP A 81 7.68 9.43 7.64
CA ASP A 81 7.97 8.23 8.43
C ASP A 81 8.28 6.99 7.57
N LEU A 82 8.76 7.18 6.32
CA LEU A 82 9.28 6.08 5.50
C LEU A 82 10.59 5.54 6.08
N HIS A 83 10.73 4.20 6.08
CA HIS A 83 11.95 3.54 6.51
C HIS A 83 12.93 3.41 5.33
N THR A 84 13.63 4.50 5.06
CA THR A 84 14.66 4.60 4.02
C THR A 84 16.01 4.96 4.62
N SER A 85 17.09 4.54 3.98
CA SER A 85 18.45 4.89 4.42
C SER A 85 18.79 6.36 4.13
N SER A 86 18.14 6.94 3.11
CA SER A 86 18.32 8.34 2.71
C SER A 86 17.18 8.83 1.82
N GLU A 87 17.05 10.14 1.68
CA GLU A 87 16.12 10.78 0.74
C GLU A 87 16.39 10.42 -0.73
N GLN A 88 17.62 9.99 -1.05
CA GLN A 88 17.96 9.53 -2.40
C GLN A 88 17.15 8.29 -2.80
N GLU A 89 16.81 7.39 -1.84
CA GLU A 89 15.99 6.21 -2.14
C GLU A 89 14.55 6.61 -2.53
N VAL A 90 13.98 7.61 -1.84
CA VAL A 90 12.67 8.18 -2.16
C VAL A 90 12.69 8.84 -3.54
N PHE A 91 13.76 9.60 -3.84
CA PHE A 91 13.97 10.20 -5.16
C PHE A 91 14.04 9.14 -6.26
N TYR A 92 14.83 8.07 -6.10
CA TYR A 92 14.92 7.01 -7.09
C TYR A 92 13.60 6.25 -7.28
N ALA A 93 12.84 6.05 -6.21
CA ALA A 93 11.49 5.47 -6.32
C ALA A 93 10.57 6.36 -7.17
N ALA A 94 10.62 7.69 -6.97
CA ALA A 94 9.88 8.64 -7.78
C ALA A 94 10.27 8.57 -9.25
N MET A 95 11.58 8.57 -9.55
CA MET A 95 12.09 8.47 -10.91
C MET A 95 11.64 7.18 -11.59
N ARG A 96 11.73 6.03 -10.89
CA ARG A 96 11.27 4.74 -11.39
C ARG A 96 9.76 4.76 -11.74
N TRP A 97 8.94 5.41 -10.91
CA TRP A 97 7.50 5.54 -11.18
C TRP A 97 7.19 6.45 -12.39
N ILE A 98 7.98 7.51 -12.58
CA ILE A 98 7.88 8.41 -13.75
C ILE A 98 8.28 7.64 -15.01
N GLU A 99 9.43 6.99 -14.99
CA GLU A 99 10.02 6.28 -16.15
C GLU A 99 9.18 5.09 -16.62
N PHE A 100 8.30 4.56 -15.77
CA PHE A 100 7.39 3.47 -16.13
C PHE A 100 6.36 3.84 -17.21
N SER A 101 6.05 5.13 -17.39
CA SER A 101 5.03 5.58 -18.35
C SER A 101 5.55 6.73 -19.22
N PRO A 102 5.54 6.60 -20.56
CA PRO A 102 5.93 7.67 -21.47
C PRO A 102 5.19 8.99 -21.21
N GLU A 103 3.88 8.92 -20.92
CA GLU A 103 3.05 10.09 -20.60
C GLU A 103 3.54 10.84 -19.35
N ARG A 104 4.05 10.10 -18.35
CA ARG A 104 4.60 10.71 -17.12
C ARG A 104 5.95 11.36 -17.39
N ILE A 105 6.79 10.75 -18.24
CA ILE A 105 8.07 11.32 -18.68
C ILE A 105 7.85 12.63 -19.42
N GLU A 106 6.92 12.67 -20.38
CA GLU A 106 6.58 13.87 -21.14
C GLU A 106 6.16 15.02 -20.22
N ARG A 107 5.29 14.74 -19.24
CA ARG A 107 4.83 15.73 -18.26
C ARG A 107 5.93 16.21 -17.31
N ALA A 108 6.92 15.37 -17.00
CA ALA A 108 8.04 15.74 -16.13
C ALA A 108 9.12 16.57 -16.88
N SER A 109 9.13 16.51 -18.21
CA SER A 109 10.12 17.16 -19.07
C SER A 109 9.69 18.54 -19.59
N GLY A 110 8.42 18.91 -19.42
CA GLY A 110 7.85 20.20 -19.80
C GLY A 110 7.59 21.10 -18.60
#